data_AF-H0A615-F1
#
_entry.id   AF-H0A615-F1
#
_cell.length_a   1.000
_cell.length_b   1.000
_cell.length_c   1.000
_cell.angle_alpha   90.00
_cell.angle_beta   90.00
_cell.angle_gamma   90.00
#
_symmetry.space_group_name_H-M   'P 1'
#
loop_
_entity.id
_entity.type
_entity.pdbx_description
1 polymer ?
#
loop_
_entity_poly.entity_id
_entity_poly.type
_entity_poly.pdbx_seq_one_letter_code
_entity_poly.pdbx_strand_id
1 'polypeptide(L)'
;MNAKPAPARSTTLSKPLMALVLGIAPFWVFVGMDHFGGAPGGRENLLGVMMAMIGLLACVRMLRGDGKDAPRWMPRTMLLVVALLVCAFQLGHSAGLYSARELWHSVAGRPAPEPSNYTGLPQYQVHSTESASRQRSEAELRADIATSYALIRGQTQARNLYVAACYPAMAPMPLPEPPAFLREDDRKKIEDYEQAMIRAAERRCTEANTLAYISRKQEEIARMRDIAAIQERIYAERNGG
;
A
#
# COMPACT_ATOMS: atom_id res chain seq x y z
N MET A 1 70.72 -20.51 13.99
CA MET A 1 69.72 -19.85 13.13
C MET A 1 68.47 -19.62 13.97
N ASN A 2 68.23 -18.40 14.44
CA ASN A 2 67.06 -18.07 15.26
C ASN A 2 65.85 -17.90 14.34
N ALA A 3 64.95 -18.88 14.34
CA ALA A 3 63.68 -18.78 13.64
C ALA A 3 62.86 -17.64 14.28
N LYS A 4 62.61 -16.59 13.51
CA LYS A 4 61.76 -15.46 13.91
C LYS A 4 60.36 -16.02 14.16
N PRO A 5 59.81 -15.94 15.39
CA PRO A 5 58.50 -16.50 15.67
C PRO A 5 57.46 -15.83 14.77
N ALA A 6 56.65 -16.65 14.09
CA ALA A 6 55.58 -16.17 13.25
C ALA A 6 54.65 -15.29 14.10
N PRO A 7 54.26 -14.09 13.62
CA PRO A 7 53.41 -13.20 14.38
C PRO A 7 52.11 -13.92 14.72
N ALA A 8 51.75 -13.92 16.01
CA ALA A 8 50.49 -14.45 16.49
C ALA A 8 49.35 -13.78 15.71
N ARG A 9 48.69 -14.53 14.81
CA ARG A 9 47.50 -14.05 14.09
C ARG A 9 46.46 -13.72 15.14
N SER A 10 46.26 -12.44 15.41
CA SER A 10 45.27 -11.98 16.38
C SER A 10 43.91 -12.57 16.01
N THR A 11 43.41 -13.45 16.89
CA THR A 11 42.10 -14.10 16.85
C THR A 11 40.99 -13.12 17.25
N THR A 12 41.07 -11.88 16.80
CA THR A 12 40.13 -10.84 17.18
C THR A 12 38.89 -10.92 16.29
N LEU A 13 37.74 -11.15 16.93
CA LEU A 13 36.41 -11.10 16.30
C LEU A 13 36.09 -9.74 15.66
N SER A 14 36.93 -8.72 15.84
CA SER A 14 36.71 -7.37 15.32
C SER A 14 36.57 -7.31 13.80
N LYS A 15 37.32 -8.13 13.05
CA LYS A 15 37.25 -8.17 11.58
C LYS A 15 35.88 -8.66 11.07
N PRO A 16 35.38 -9.84 11.49
CA PRO A 16 34.03 -10.27 11.07
C PRO A 16 32.93 -9.35 11.63
N LEU A 17 33.12 -8.77 12.82
CA LEU A 17 32.15 -7.80 13.35
C LEU A 17 32.10 -6.51 12.52
N MET A 18 33.25 -5.96 12.11
CA MET A 18 33.30 -4.80 11.21
C MET A 18 32.68 -5.12 9.85
N ALA A 19 32.89 -6.32 9.31
CA ALA A 19 32.26 -6.75 8.06
C ALA A 19 30.72 -6.81 8.20
N LEU A 20 30.23 -7.34 9.33
CA LEU A 20 28.81 -7.37 9.66
C LEU A 20 28.24 -5.94 9.79
N VAL A 21 28.94 -5.06 10.52
CA VAL A 21 28.53 -3.66 10.69
C VAL A 21 28.55 -2.92 9.36
N LEU A 22 29.57 -3.09 8.51
CA LEU A 22 29.60 -2.49 7.18
C LEU A 22 28.52 -3.05 6.24
N GLY A 23 28.09 -4.30 6.42
CA GLY A 23 26.97 -4.87 5.66
C GLY A 23 25.60 -4.41 6.15
N ILE A 24 25.42 -4.30 7.47
CA ILE A 24 24.14 -3.95 8.10
C ILE A 24 23.92 -2.43 8.19
N ALA A 25 24.97 -1.63 8.39
CA ALA A 25 24.84 -0.18 8.55
C ALA A 25 24.21 0.51 7.33
N PRO A 26 24.57 0.18 6.07
CA PRO A 26 23.88 0.72 4.91
C PRO A 26 22.39 0.40 4.92
N PHE A 27 22.01 -0.83 5.30
CA PHE A 27 20.60 -1.20 5.40
C PHE A 27 19.84 -0.30 6.37
N TRP A 28 20.38 -0.03 7.56
CA TRP A 28 19.76 0.89 8.52
C TRP A 28 19.71 2.34 8.03
N VAL A 29 20.77 2.81 7.38
CA VAL A 29 20.82 4.16 6.82
C VAL A 29 19.78 4.32 5.70
N PHE A 30 19.66 3.34 4.80
CA PHE A 30 18.73 3.43 3.66
C PHE A 30 17.27 3.19 4.07
N VAL A 31 16.98 2.17 4.89
CA VAL A 31 15.63 1.93 5.39
C VAL A 31 15.15 3.08 6.28
N GLY A 32 16.05 3.66 7.08
CA GLY A 32 15.75 4.84 7.89
C GLY A 32 15.43 6.07 7.03
N MET A 33 16.17 6.31 5.94
CA MET A 33 15.95 7.45 5.05
C MET A 33 14.66 7.35 4.23
N ASP A 34 14.17 6.15 3.90
CA ASP A 34 12.87 5.96 3.25
C ASP A 34 11.70 6.53 4.07
N HIS A 35 11.85 6.70 5.39
CA HIS A 35 10.86 7.35 6.25
C HIS A 35 10.97 8.88 6.29
N PHE A 36 12.10 9.46 5.90
CA PHE A 36 12.33 10.92 5.99
C PHE A 36 11.96 11.70 4.71
N GLY A 37 11.38 11.04 3.72
CA GLY A 37 10.73 11.69 2.59
C GLY A 37 11.69 12.21 1.51
N GLY A 38 11.50 11.73 0.28
CA GLY A 38 11.84 12.51 -0.90
C GLY A 38 13.07 12.10 -1.71
N ALA A 39 13.49 10.84 -1.72
CA ALA A 39 14.27 10.38 -2.87
C ALA A 39 13.28 10.12 -4.04
N PRO A 40 13.26 10.95 -5.10
CA PRO A 40 12.33 10.77 -6.22
C PRO A 40 12.56 9.39 -6.85
N GLY A 41 11.48 8.60 -6.89
CA GLY A 41 11.44 7.17 -7.24
C GLY A 41 11.78 6.85 -8.70
N GLY A 42 13.02 7.08 -9.10
CA GLY A 42 13.48 6.77 -10.46
C GLY A 42 14.98 6.47 -10.59
N ARG A 43 15.72 6.40 -9.48
CA ARG A 43 17.10 5.94 -9.49
C ARG A 43 17.20 4.72 -8.60
N GLU A 44 17.35 3.56 -9.24
CA GLU A 44 17.99 2.38 -8.68
C GLU A 44 19.08 2.84 -7.71
N ASN A 45 19.06 2.35 -6.47
CA ASN A 45 19.99 2.79 -5.45
C ASN A 45 21.39 2.21 -5.75
N LEU A 46 22.06 2.80 -6.75
CA LEU A 46 23.33 2.35 -7.31
C LEU A 46 24.40 2.28 -6.23
N LEU A 47 24.37 3.21 -5.27
CA LEU A 47 25.24 3.21 -4.10
C LEU A 47 24.98 2.00 -3.20
N GLY A 48 23.70 1.68 -2.94
CA GLY A 48 23.29 0.48 -2.23
C GLY A 48 23.75 -0.80 -2.93
N VAL A 49 23.60 -0.88 -4.26
CA VAL A 49 24.08 -2.01 -5.07
C VAL A 49 25.61 -2.15 -4.98
N MET A 50 26.36 -1.06 -5.14
CA MET A 50 27.83 -1.06 -5.04
C MET A 50 28.32 -1.53 -3.67
N MET A 51 27.72 -1.03 -2.59
CA MET A 51 28.06 -1.45 -1.22
C MET A 51 27.73 -2.92 -0.97
N ALA A 52 26.56 -3.39 -1.43
CA ALA A 52 26.18 -4.79 -1.30
C ALA A 52 27.15 -5.73 -2.05
N MET A 53 27.60 -5.34 -3.25
CA MET A 53 28.60 -6.09 -4.02
C MET A 53 29.95 -6.18 -3.30
N ILE A 54 30.44 -5.07 -2.73
CA ILE A 54 31.70 -5.04 -1.96
C ILE A 54 31.57 -5.95 -0.73
N GLY A 55 30.46 -5.86 0.01
CA GLY A 55 30.18 -6.72 1.16
C GLY A 55 30.14 -8.21 0.79
N LEU A 56 29.50 -8.55 -0.32
CA LEU A 56 29.42 -9.92 -0.83
C LEU A 56 30.81 -10.47 -1.18
N LEU A 57 31.62 -9.69 -1.92
CA LEU A 57 32.99 -10.07 -2.29
C LEU A 57 33.87 -10.27 -1.06
N ALA A 58 33.75 -9.41 -0.04
CA ALA A 58 34.47 -9.54 1.22
C ALA A 58 34.08 -10.83 1.97
N CYS A 59 32.78 -11.14 2.04
CA CYS A 59 32.27 -12.36 2.69
C CYS A 59 32.77 -13.63 1.98
N VAL A 60 32.71 -13.68 0.65
CA VAL A 60 33.22 -14.82 -0.14
C VAL A 60 34.73 -15.00 0.05
N ARG A 61 35.49 -13.90 0.08
CA ARG A 61 36.94 -13.95 0.30
C ARG A 61 37.29 -14.45 1.71
N MET A 62 36.52 -14.04 2.72
CA MET A 62 36.68 -14.55 4.10
C MET A 62 36.31 -16.03 4.21
N LEU A 63 35.20 -16.46 3.62
CA LEU A 63 34.76 -17.86 3.60
C LEU A 63 35.79 -18.78 2.94
N ARG A 64 36.45 -18.33 1.86
CA ARG A 64 37.52 -19.09 1.20
C ARG A 64 38.82 -19.16 2.01
N GLY A 65 39.08 -18.14 2.83
CA GLY A 65 40.29 -18.04 3.64
C GLY A 65 40.21 -18.73 5.00
N ASP A 66 38.99 -19.01 5.49
CA ASP A 66 38.76 -19.68 6.75
C ASP A 66 38.78 -21.21 6.56
N GLY A 67 39.91 -21.84 6.92
CA GLY A 67 40.01 -23.29 7.03
C GLY A 67 39.22 -23.83 8.23
N LYS A 68 38.85 -25.12 8.20
CA LYS A 68 38.14 -25.82 9.29
C LYS A 68 38.90 -25.79 10.63
N ASP A 69 40.21 -25.56 10.60
CA ASP A 69 41.09 -25.59 11.77
C ASP A 69 41.14 -24.26 12.55
N ALA A 70 40.40 -23.24 12.11
CA ALA A 70 40.37 -21.96 12.82
C ALA A 70 39.59 -22.09 14.15
N PRO A 71 40.13 -21.61 15.29
CA PRO A 71 39.37 -21.55 16.52
C PRO A 71 38.15 -20.64 16.31
N ARG A 72 36.95 -21.17 16.64
CA ARG A 72 35.64 -20.51 16.41
C ARG A 72 35.22 -20.39 14.94
N TRP A 73 35.62 -21.34 14.08
CA TRP A 73 35.18 -21.38 12.67
C TRP A 73 33.64 -21.37 12.54
N MET A 74 32.93 -22.23 13.29
CA MET A 74 31.46 -22.36 13.25
C MET A 74 30.71 -21.03 13.42
N PRO A 75 30.86 -20.29 14.54
CA PRO A 75 30.13 -19.03 14.73
C PRO A 75 30.56 -17.97 13.71
N ARG A 76 31.81 -17.97 13.26
CA ARG A 76 32.28 -17.04 12.23
C ARG A 76 31.68 -17.34 10.86
N THR A 77 31.63 -18.60 10.47
CA THR A 77 30.98 -19.06 9.24
C THR A 77 29.49 -18.75 9.28
N MET A 78 28.81 -18.98 10.42
CA MET A 78 27.40 -18.64 10.61
C MET A 78 27.15 -17.14 10.41
N LEU A 79 27.97 -16.27 11.02
CA LEU A 79 27.89 -14.82 10.82
C LEU A 79 28.12 -14.41 9.36
N LEU A 80 29.10 -15.01 8.67
CA LEU A 80 29.37 -14.73 7.26
C LEU A 80 28.23 -15.17 6.34
N VAL A 81 27.59 -16.31 6.63
CA VAL A 81 26.41 -16.78 5.89
C VAL A 81 25.24 -15.81 6.07
N VAL A 82 24.98 -15.36 7.31
CA VAL A 82 23.93 -14.36 7.58
C VAL A 82 24.23 -13.06 6.85
N ALA A 83 25.48 -12.56 6.91
CA ALA A 83 25.89 -11.35 6.19
C ALA A 83 25.69 -11.50 4.67
N LEU A 84 26.04 -12.64 4.10
CA LEU A 84 25.85 -12.94 2.68
C LEU A 84 24.37 -12.92 2.28
N LEU A 85 23.48 -13.51 3.09
CA LEU A 85 22.02 -13.47 2.87
C LEU A 85 21.48 -12.03 2.93
N VAL A 86 21.93 -11.24 3.90
CA VAL A 86 21.54 -9.81 4.01
C VAL A 86 22.03 -9.02 2.80
N CYS A 87 23.26 -9.21 2.34
CA CYS A 87 23.78 -8.54 1.14
C CYS A 87 23.00 -8.94 -0.12
N ALA A 88 22.67 -10.22 -0.28
CA ALA A 88 21.84 -10.70 -1.40
C ALA A 88 20.43 -10.09 -1.35
N PHE A 89 19.85 -10.00 -0.15
CA PHE A 89 18.56 -9.35 0.06
C PHE A 89 18.61 -7.85 -0.33
N GLN A 90 19.61 -7.13 0.17
CA GLN A 90 19.81 -5.72 -0.15
C GLN A 90 20.01 -5.48 -1.64
N LEU A 91 20.71 -6.39 -2.34
CA LEU A 91 20.93 -6.30 -3.78
C LEU A 91 19.63 -6.46 -4.56
N GLY A 92 18.79 -7.45 -4.21
CA GLY A 92 17.48 -7.62 -4.83
C GLY A 92 16.56 -6.42 -4.61
N HIS A 93 16.53 -5.88 -3.39
CA HIS A 93 15.78 -4.66 -3.08
C HIS A 93 16.29 -3.44 -3.86
N SER A 94 17.61 -3.23 -3.90
CA SER A 94 18.23 -2.06 -4.53
C SER A 94 18.19 -2.12 -6.07
N ALA A 95 18.11 -3.33 -6.63
CA ALA A 95 17.85 -3.58 -8.05
C ALA A 95 16.35 -3.49 -8.42
N GLY A 96 15.47 -3.20 -7.45
CA GLY A 96 14.03 -3.07 -7.70
C GLY A 96 13.30 -4.39 -7.97
N LEU A 97 13.90 -5.54 -7.63
CA LEU A 97 13.26 -6.84 -7.82
C LEU A 97 12.07 -7.04 -6.86
N TYR A 98 12.08 -6.40 -5.71
CA TYR A 98 10.99 -6.39 -4.73
C TYR A 98 11.11 -5.20 -3.77
N SER A 99 9.99 -4.83 -3.14
CA SER A 99 9.96 -3.85 -2.05
C SER A 99 9.97 -4.55 -0.69
N ALA A 100 10.80 -4.07 0.25
CA ALA A 100 10.79 -4.57 1.63
C ALA A 100 9.42 -4.34 2.30
N ARG A 101 8.74 -3.25 1.92
CA ARG A 101 7.37 -2.93 2.37
C ARG A 101 6.36 -3.97 1.86
N GLU A 102 6.46 -4.41 0.61
CA GLU A 102 5.57 -5.44 0.06
C GLU A 102 5.75 -6.80 0.74
N LEU A 103 7.00 -7.20 1.00
CA LEU A 103 7.32 -8.40 1.79
C LEU A 103 6.80 -8.30 3.22
N TRP A 104 6.95 -7.13 3.86
CA TRP A 104 6.37 -6.93 5.19
C TRP A 104 4.85 -7.04 5.15
N HIS A 105 4.20 -6.47 4.13
CA HIS A 105 2.75 -6.56 3.98
C HIS A 105 2.25 -7.96 3.66
N SER A 106 3.03 -8.80 3.00
CA SER A 106 2.65 -10.20 2.77
C SER A 106 2.74 -11.05 4.04
N VAL A 107 3.67 -10.73 4.96
CA VAL A 107 3.87 -11.48 6.21
C VAL A 107 3.03 -10.94 7.36
N ALA A 108 3.06 -9.62 7.60
CA ALA A 108 2.41 -8.96 8.72
C ALA A 108 1.02 -8.37 8.38
N GLY A 109 0.63 -8.43 7.10
CA GLY A 109 -0.56 -7.75 6.61
C GLY A 109 -0.32 -6.27 6.32
N ARG A 110 -1.28 -5.65 5.65
CA ARG A 110 -1.26 -4.20 5.42
C ARG A 110 -1.83 -3.47 6.64
N PRO A 111 -1.21 -2.36 7.08
CA PRO A 111 -1.79 -1.54 8.13
C PRO A 111 -3.16 -1.04 7.68
N ALA A 112 -4.04 -0.81 8.65
CA ALA A 112 -5.29 -0.14 8.36
C ALA A 112 -4.98 1.22 7.71
N PRO A 113 -5.62 1.54 6.59
CA PRO A 113 -5.48 2.84 5.96
C PRO A 113 -6.02 3.94 6.88
N GLU A 114 -5.52 5.15 6.67
CA GLU A 114 -6.00 6.33 7.38
C GLU A 114 -7.50 6.54 7.12
N PRO A 115 -8.25 7.04 8.12
CA PRO A 115 -9.63 7.41 7.93
C PRO A 115 -9.75 8.48 6.83
N SER A 116 -10.89 8.52 6.15
CA SER A 116 -11.16 9.54 5.16
C SER A 116 -11.16 10.93 5.81
N ASN A 117 -10.50 11.89 5.15
CA ASN A 117 -10.48 13.29 5.58
C ASN A 117 -11.70 14.08 5.07
N TYR A 118 -12.74 13.39 4.60
CA TYR A 118 -13.94 14.05 4.10
C TYR A 118 -14.74 14.66 5.26
N THR A 119 -14.90 15.98 5.24
CA THR A 119 -15.59 16.77 6.26
C THR A 119 -16.99 17.22 5.85
N GLY A 120 -17.51 16.70 4.72
CA GLY A 120 -18.79 17.10 4.14
C GLY A 120 -18.66 17.99 2.90
N LEU A 121 -19.79 18.28 2.27
CA LEU A 121 -19.84 19.18 1.12
C LEU A 121 -19.56 20.64 1.52
N PRO A 122 -18.74 21.37 0.76
CA PRO A 122 -18.66 22.82 0.89
C PRO A 122 -20.03 23.49 0.70
N GLN A 123 -20.31 24.57 1.44
CA GLN A 123 -21.60 25.28 1.39
C GLN A 123 -22.05 25.68 -0.02
N TYR A 124 -21.12 26.09 -0.89
CA TYR A 124 -21.45 26.43 -2.27
C TYR A 124 -21.94 25.22 -3.09
N GLN A 125 -21.41 24.01 -2.82
CA GLN A 125 -21.86 22.78 -3.49
C GLN A 125 -23.23 22.35 -2.98
N VAL A 126 -23.48 22.49 -1.67
CA VAL A 126 -24.81 22.26 -1.08
C VAL A 126 -25.83 23.15 -1.78
N HIS A 127 -25.61 24.47 -1.78
CA HIS A 127 -26.54 25.43 -2.36
C HIS A 127 -26.71 25.25 -3.88
N SER A 128 -25.65 24.90 -4.61
CA SER A 128 -25.71 24.60 -6.04
C SER A 128 -26.52 23.33 -6.32
N THR A 129 -26.30 22.27 -5.55
CA THR A 129 -27.03 20.99 -5.67
C THR A 129 -28.51 21.18 -5.35
N GLU A 130 -28.82 21.95 -4.31
CA GLU A 130 -30.19 22.27 -3.93
C GLU A 130 -30.91 23.05 -5.04
N SER A 131 -30.29 24.12 -5.54
CA SER A 131 -30.86 24.94 -6.62
C SER A 131 -31.09 24.13 -7.89
N ALA A 132 -30.10 23.33 -8.30
CA ALA A 132 -30.23 22.47 -9.47
C ALA A 132 -31.37 21.45 -9.30
N SER A 133 -31.45 20.78 -8.14
CA SER A 133 -32.47 19.78 -7.86
C SER A 133 -33.89 20.36 -7.82
N ARG A 134 -34.06 21.59 -7.32
CA ARG A 134 -35.34 22.31 -7.33
C ARG A 134 -35.81 22.67 -8.74
N GLN A 135 -34.89 22.90 -9.68
CA GLN A 135 -35.19 23.27 -11.07
C GLN A 135 -35.52 22.06 -11.97
N ARG A 136 -35.14 20.84 -11.57
CA ARG A 136 -35.43 19.61 -12.32
C ARG A 136 -36.93 19.27 -12.30
N SER A 137 -37.41 18.61 -13.34
CA SER A 137 -38.69 17.90 -13.26
C SER A 137 -38.61 16.73 -12.26
N GLU A 138 -39.76 16.25 -11.76
CA GLU A 138 -39.79 15.11 -10.84
C GLU A 138 -39.15 13.86 -11.47
N ALA A 139 -39.44 13.59 -12.74
CA ALA A 139 -38.90 12.44 -13.46
C ALA A 139 -37.36 12.54 -13.63
N GLU A 140 -36.83 13.72 -13.92
CA GLU A 140 -35.39 13.95 -13.99
C GLU A 140 -34.72 13.81 -12.63
N LEU A 141 -35.30 14.40 -11.57
CA LEU A 141 -34.75 14.29 -10.23
C LEU A 141 -34.71 12.83 -9.74
N ARG A 142 -35.77 12.06 -10.02
CA ARG A 142 -35.80 10.61 -9.74
C ARG A 142 -34.69 9.86 -10.50
N ALA A 143 -34.47 10.20 -11.77
CA ALA A 143 -33.41 9.58 -12.58
C ALA A 143 -32.00 9.98 -12.10
N ASP A 144 -31.81 11.23 -11.68
CA ASP A 144 -30.56 11.71 -11.07
C ASP A 144 -30.27 10.96 -9.77
N ILE A 145 -31.28 10.78 -8.89
CA ILE A 145 -31.16 9.98 -7.66
C ILE A 145 -30.79 8.53 -7.98
N ALA A 146 -31.47 7.89 -8.94
CA ALA A 146 -31.14 6.54 -9.36
C ALA A 146 -29.68 6.42 -9.85
N THR A 147 -29.21 7.41 -10.60
CA THR A 147 -27.81 7.48 -11.06
C THR A 147 -26.83 7.65 -9.91
N SER A 148 -27.12 8.52 -8.94
CA SER A 148 -26.32 8.70 -7.73
C SER A 148 -26.22 7.38 -6.95
N TYR A 149 -27.32 6.65 -6.75
CA TYR A 149 -27.31 5.35 -6.07
C TYR A 149 -26.54 4.27 -6.83
N ALA A 150 -26.67 4.24 -8.17
CA ALA A 150 -25.91 3.34 -9.03
C ALA A 150 -24.40 3.54 -8.82
N LEU A 151 -23.94 4.79 -8.86
CA LEU A 151 -22.54 5.16 -8.63
C LEU A 151 -22.07 4.80 -7.22
N ILE A 152 -22.84 5.19 -6.19
CA ILE A 152 -22.49 4.92 -4.79
C ILE A 152 -22.36 3.42 -4.55
N ARG A 153 -23.36 2.61 -4.95
CA ARG A 153 -23.35 1.16 -4.73
C ARG A 153 -22.27 0.48 -5.54
N GLY A 154 -22.13 0.80 -6.83
CA GLY A 154 -21.09 0.23 -7.68
C GLY A 154 -19.68 0.52 -7.18
N GLN A 155 -19.40 1.75 -6.75
CA GLN A 155 -18.10 2.09 -6.16
C GLN A 155 -17.89 1.45 -4.79
N THR A 156 -18.93 1.37 -3.96
CA THR A 156 -18.88 0.71 -2.65
C THR A 156 -18.55 -0.77 -2.80
N GLN A 157 -19.18 -1.47 -3.75
CA GLN A 157 -18.87 -2.87 -4.05
C GLN A 157 -17.45 -3.05 -4.56
N ALA A 158 -17.02 -2.23 -5.54
CA ALA A 158 -15.68 -2.31 -6.09
C ALA A 158 -14.62 -2.08 -4.99
N ARG A 159 -14.85 -1.14 -4.07
CA ARG A 159 -14.03 -0.96 -2.86
C ARG A 159 -14.08 -2.18 -1.95
N ASN A 160 -15.25 -2.71 -1.64
CA ASN A 160 -15.39 -3.86 -0.75
C ASN A 160 -14.68 -5.10 -1.29
N LEU A 161 -14.71 -5.33 -2.61
CA LEU A 161 -13.95 -6.39 -3.27
C LEU A 161 -12.44 -6.18 -3.15
N TYR A 162 -11.96 -4.94 -3.33
CA TYR A 162 -10.54 -4.61 -3.12
C TYR A 162 -10.12 -4.81 -1.65
N VAL A 163 -10.94 -4.34 -0.71
CA VAL A 163 -10.73 -4.51 0.74
C VAL A 163 -10.69 -5.98 1.12
N ALA A 164 -11.62 -6.80 0.64
CA ALA A 164 -11.64 -8.23 0.91
C ALA A 164 -10.38 -8.94 0.39
N ALA A 165 -9.85 -8.51 -0.77
CA ALA A 165 -8.64 -9.08 -1.35
C ALA A 165 -7.35 -8.63 -0.65
N CYS A 166 -7.26 -7.36 -0.22
CA CYS A 166 -6.01 -6.74 0.21
C CYS A 166 -5.93 -6.39 1.70
N TYR A 167 -7.07 -6.37 2.41
CA TYR A 167 -7.23 -5.94 3.80
C TYR A 167 -8.28 -6.82 4.51
N PRO A 168 -8.04 -8.13 4.70
CA PRO A 168 -9.05 -9.07 5.20
C PRO A 168 -9.56 -8.76 6.63
N ALA A 169 -8.81 -8.00 7.41
CA ALA A 169 -9.23 -7.55 8.74
C ALA A 169 -10.12 -6.29 8.74
N MET A 170 -10.26 -5.61 7.59
CA MET A 170 -11.08 -4.41 7.47
C MET A 170 -12.52 -4.77 7.17
N ALA A 171 -13.45 -4.17 7.92
CA ALA A 171 -14.88 -4.33 7.68
C ALA A 171 -15.30 -3.75 6.32
N PRO A 172 -16.21 -4.44 5.59
CA PRO A 172 -16.78 -3.89 4.37
C PRO A 172 -17.62 -2.65 4.69
N MET A 173 -17.65 -1.72 3.74
CA MET A 173 -18.53 -0.56 3.83
C MET A 173 -19.98 -1.00 3.55
N PRO A 174 -20.96 -0.55 4.36
CA PRO A 174 -22.36 -0.90 4.13
C PRO A 174 -22.86 -0.32 2.80
N LEU A 175 -23.63 -1.11 2.07
CA LEU A 175 -24.29 -0.71 0.83
C LEU A 175 -25.58 0.05 1.18
N PRO A 176 -25.78 1.28 0.68
CA PRO A 176 -27.02 1.98 0.93
C PRO A 176 -28.18 1.34 0.15
N GLU A 177 -29.34 1.27 0.77
CA GLU A 177 -30.56 0.77 0.14
C GLU A 177 -31.17 1.84 -0.77
N PRO A 178 -31.52 1.53 -2.03
CA PRO A 178 -32.17 2.49 -2.91
C PRO A 178 -33.54 2.92 -2.36
N PRO A 179 -33.90 4.22 -2.44
CA PRO A 179 -35.15 4.74 -1.87
C PRO A 179 -36.39 4.02 -2.38
N ALA A 180 -37.43 3.90 -1.54
CA ALA A 180 -38.64 3.15 -1.86
C ALA A 180 -39.39 3.68 -3.10
N PHE A 181 -39.33 4.99 -3.36
CA PHE A 181 -40.00 5.63 -4.51
C PHE A 181 -39.35 5.32 -5.87
N LEU A 182 -38.14 4.74 -5.89
CA LEU A 182 -37.51 4.30 -7.14
C LEU A 182 -38.26 3.11 -7.73
N ARG A 183 -38.54 3.21 -9.05
CA ARG A 183 -39.29 2.21 -9.81
C ARG A 183 -38.39 1.02 -10.14
N GLU A 184 -39.00 -0.07 -10.59
CA GLU A 184 -38.27 -1.29 -10.97
C GLU A 184 -37.21 -1.03 -12.05
N ASP A 185 -37.52 -0.21 -13.06
CA ASP A 185 -36.55 0.16 -14.09
C ASP A 185 -35.35 0.94 -13.54
N ASP A 186 -35.54 1.74 -12.49
CA ASP A 186 -34.44 2.47 -11.83
C ASP A 186 -33.58 1.51 -11.02
N ARG A 187 -34.21 0.58 -10.28
CA ARG A 187 -33.52 -0.44 -9.49
C ARG A 187 -32.69 -1.35 -10.38
N LYS A 188 -33.24 -1.75 -11.53
CA LYS A 188 -32.53 -2.53 -12.54
C LYS A 188 -31.30 -1.78 -13.07
N LYS A 189 -31.41 -0.48 -13.36
CA LYS A 189 -30.25 0.34 -13.78
C LYS A 189 -29.17 0.40 -12.71
N ILE A 190 -29.57 0.52 -11.43
CA ILE A 190 -28.63 0.49 -10.30
C ILE A 190 -27.89 -0.85 -10.26
N GLU A 191 -28.61 -1.97 -10.37
CA GLU A 191 -28.03 -3.31 -10.38
C GLU A 191 -27.11 -3.55 -11.58
N ASP A 192 -27.53 -3.18 -12.79
CA ASP A 192 -26.73 -3.34 -14.02
C ASP A 192 -25.40 -2.58 -13.91
N TYR A 193 -25.44 -1.35 -13.38
CA TYR A 193 -24.24 -0.55 -13.15
C TYR A 193 -23.37 -1.13 -12.03
N GLU A 194 -23.97 -1.59 -10.94
CA GLU A 194 -23.28 -2.28 -9.83
C GLU A 194 -22.50 -3.49 -10.37
N GLN A 195 -23.13 -4.34 -11.18
CA GLN A 195 -22.50 -5.50 -11.81
C GLN A 195 -21.39 -5.11 -12.80
N ALA A 196 -21.58 -4.04 -13.57
CA ALA A 196 -20.53 -3.52 -14.45
C ALA A 196 -19.29 -3.09 -13.66
N MET A 197 -19.47 -2.36 -12.56
CA MET A 197 -18.38 -1.92 -11.68
C MET A 197 -17.69 -3.09 -10.96
N ILE A 198 -18.45 -4.10 -10.52
CA ILE A 198 -17.91 -5.33 -9.94
C ILE A 198 -16.98 -6.05 -10.92
N ARG A 199 -17.39 -6.18 -12.18
CA ARG A 199 -16.59 -6.82 -13.24
C ARG A 199 -15.32 -6.04 -13.57
N ALA A 200 -15.38 -4.72 -13.51
CA ALA A 200 -14.25 -3.83 -13.78
C ALA A 200 -13.32 -3.62 -12.56
N ALA A 201 -13.67 -4.13 -11.38
CA ALA A 201 -12.92 -3.88 -10.15
C ALA A 201 -11.53 -4.55 -10.18
N GLU A 202 -10.50 -3.75 -10.01
CA GLU A 202 -9.11 -4.20 -9.89
C GLU A 202 -8.86 -4.78 -8.49
N ARG A 203 -8.11 -5.88 -8.41
CA ARG A 203 -7.88 -6.63 -7.16
C ARG A 203 -6.41 -6.79 -6.80
N ARG A 204 -5.49 -6.31 -7.64
CA ARG A 204 -4.06 -6.31 -7.35
C ARG A 204 -3.74 -5.33 -6.22
N CYS A 205 -3.13 -5.84 -5.15
CA CYS A 205 -2.76 -5.06 -3.97
C CYS A 205 -1.50 -4.22 -4.22
N THR A 206 -1.63 -3.12 -4.96
CA THR A 206 -0.56 -2.16 -5.23
C THR A 206 -0.79 -0.87 -4.45
N GLU A 207 0.24 -0.06 -4.23
CA GLU A 207 0.10 1.24 -3.57
C GLU A 207 -0.84 2.18 -4.35
N ALA A 208 -0.73 2.19 -5.68
CA ALA A 208 -1.61 2.95 -6.56
C ALA A 208 -3.09 2.54 -6.39
N ASN A 209 -3.36 1.23 -6.35
CA ASN A 209 -4.73 0.73 -6.16
C ASN A 209 -5.23 0.99 -4.74
N THR A 210 -4.37 0.91 -3.72
CA THR A 210 -4.74 1.29 -2.36
C THR A 210 -5.17 2.74 -2.32
N LEU A 211 -4.37 3.67 -2.86
CA LEU A 211 -4.74 5.09 -2.91
C LEU A 211 -6.07 5.31 -3.66
N ALA A 212 -6.27 4.60 -4.78
CA ALA A 212 -7.48 4.71 -5.57
C ALA A 212 -8.72 4.19 -4.83
N TYR A 213 -8.69 2.97 -4.30
CA TYR A 213 -9.86 2.28 -3.73
C TYR A 213 -10.15 2.63 -2.28
N ILE A 214 -9.12 2.97 -1.52
CA ILE A 214 -9.27 3.20 -0.08
C ILE A 214 -9.39 4.68 0.24
N SER A 215 -8.52 5.52 -0.31
CA SER A 215 -8.55 6.96 0.00
C SER A 215 -9.51 7.70 -0.92
N ARG A 216 -9.23 7.73 -2.24
CA ARG A 216 -9.99 8.55 -3.19
C ARG A 216 -11.44 8.09 -3.34
N LYS A 217 -11.68 6.79 -3.57
CA LYS A 217 -13.05 6.27 -3.69
C LYS A 217 -13.85 6.44 -2.41
N GLN A 218 -13.23 6.37 -1.23
CA GLN A 218 -13.97 6.57 0.02
C GLN A 218 -14.47 8.01 0.16
N GLU A 219 -13.62 8.99 -0.18
CA GLU A 219 -14.03 10.41 -0.22
C GLU A 219 -15.09 10.67 -1.30
N GLU A 220 -14.93 10.05 -2.48
CA GLU A 220 -15.90 10.16 -3.58
C GLU A 220 -17.25 9.57 -3.20
N ILE A 221 -17.28 8.37 -2.61
CA ILE A 221 -18.49 7.72 -2.10
C ILE A 221 -19.17 8.60 -1.04
N ALA A 222 -18.41 9.15 -0.09
CA ALA A 222 -18.95 10.03 0.95
C ALA A 222 -19.57 11.29 0.33
N ARG A 223 -18.88 11.92 -0.62
CA ARG A 223 -19.41 13.08 -1.36
C ARG A 223 -20.69 12.77 -2.12
N MET A 224 -20.74 11.65 -2.82
CA MET A 224 -21.93 11.25 -3.57
C MET A 224 -23.11 10.95 -2.65
N ARG A 225 -22.87 10.39 -1.45
CA ARG A 225 -23.91 10.17 -0.44
C ARG A 225 -24.51 11.50 0.03
N ASP A 226 -23.70 12.51 0.31
CA ASP A 226 -24.20 13.84 0.69
C ASP A 226 -25.04 14.47 -0.43
N ILE A 227 -24.61 14.35 -1.70
CA ILE A 227 -25.37 14.83 -2.87
C ILE A 227 -26.71 14.08 -2.99
N ALA A 228 -26.69 12.74 -2.90
CA ALA A 228 -27.90 11.92 -2.98
C ALA A 228 -28.90 12.27 -1.87
N ALA A 229 -28.42 12.48 -0.64
CA ALA A 229 -29.25 12.89 0.48
C ALA A 229 -29.94 14.24 0.25
N ILE A 230 -29.25 15.22 -0.34
CA ILE A 230 -29.85 16.51 -0.73
C ILE A 230 -30.95 16.30 -1.78
N GLN A 231 -30.67 15.50 -2.81
CA GLN A 231 -31.62 15.20 -3.88
C GLN A 231 -32.87 14.49 -3.36
N GLU A 232 -32.71 13.49 -2.51
CA GLU A 232 -33.80 12.76 -1.85
C GLU A 232 -34.66 13.66 -0.98
N ARG A 233 -34.03 14.53 -0.16
CA ARG A 233 -34.76 15.49 0.67
C ARG A 233 -35.63 16.41 -0.18
N ILE A 234 -35.09 16.94 -1.29
CA ILE A 234 -35.85 17.80 -2.21
C ILE A 234 -36.95 17.02 -2.93
N TYR A 235 -36.72 15.75 -3.27
CA TYR A 235 -37.75 14.90 -3.83
C TYR A 235 -38.90 14.68 -2.82
N ALA A 236 -38.58 14.39 -1.55
CA ALA A 236 -39.56 14.23 -0.48
C ALA A 236 -40.36 15.52 -0.23
N GLU A 237 -39.69 16.68 -0.13
CA GLU A 237 -40.33 18.01 0.02
C GLU A 237 -41.38 18.28 -1.07
N ARG A 238 -41.13 17.85 -2.30
CA ARG A 238 -42.03 18.07 -3.45
C ARG A 238 -43.20 17.10 -3.53
N ASN A 239 -43.07 15.92 -2.93
CA ASN A 239 -44.03 14.83 -3.04
C ASN A 239 -44.80 14.56 -1.73
N GLY A 240 -44.75 15.51 -0.78
CA GLY A 240 -45.48 15.43 0.48
C GLY A 240 -44.92 14.38 1.44
N GLY A 241 -43.59 14.27 1.47
CA GLY A 241 -42.86 13.36 2.37
C GLY A 241 -43.20 13.49 3.84
#